data_AF-A0A497L834-F1
#
_entry.id   AF-A0A497L834-F1
#
_cell.length_a   1.000
_cell.length_b   1.000
_cell.length_c   1.000
_cell.angle_alpha   90.00
_cell.angle_beta   90.00
_cell.angle_gamma   90.00
#
_symmetry.space_group_name_H-M   'P 1'
#
loop_
_entity.id
_entity.type
_entity.pdbx_description
1 polymer ?
#
loop_
_entity_poly.entity_id
_entity_poly.type
_entity_poly.pdbx_seq_one_letter_code
_entity_poly.pdbx_strand_id
1 'polypeptide(L)' 'MRKGKVYTLDVLEFFKQISDKSVDLIVTDPPYNSNLIKWDKKDNEWQLSWLNEAYRILKPG' A
#
# COMPACT_ATOMS: atom_id res chain seq x y z
N MET A 1 4.66 -12.82 -7.19
CA MET A 1 5.74 -12.05 -6.53
C MET A 1 6.85 -12.97 -6.01
N ARG A 2 8.12 -12.53 -6.08
CA ARG A 2 9.26 -13.23 -5.47
C ARG A 2 9.46 -12.76 -4.02
N LYS A 3 9.53 -13.70 -3.07
CA LYS A 3 9.85 -13.44 -1.65
C LYS A 3 11.26 -12.83 -1.52
N GLY A 4 11.45 -11.91 -0.56
CA GLY A 4 12.75 -11.28 -0.27
C GLY A 4 13.24 -10.29 -1.34
N LYS A 5 12.37 -9.81 -2.23
CA LYS A 5 12.70 -8.81 -3.26
C LYS A 5 11.98 -7.49 -2.96
N VAL A 6 12.70 -6.38 -3.10
CA VAL A 6 12.15 -5.02 -3.09
C VAL A 6 11.78 -4.61 -4.53
N TYR A 7 10.66 -3.92 -4.68
CA TYR A 7 10.15 -3.44 -5.96
C TYR A 7 10.02 -1.91 -5.90
N THR A 8 10.66 -1.22 -6.84
CA THR A 8 10.52 0.23 -7.01
C THR A 8 9.36 0.51 -7.95
N LEU A 9 8.14 0.53 -7.40
CA LEU A 9 6.88 0.69 -8.14
C LEU A 9 5.97 1.66 -7.39
N ASP A 10 4.99 2.22 -8.11
CA ASP A 10 3.85 2.85 -7.45
C ASP A 10 3.05 1.80 -6.66
N VAL A 11 2.70 2.12 -5.42
CA VAL A 11 2.10 1.15 -4.51
C VAL A 11 0.70 0.72 -4.95
N LEU A 12 -0.08 1.60 -5.58
CA LEU A 12 -1.43 1.27 -6.06
C LEU A 12 -1.35 0.33 -7.27
N GLU A 13 -0.37 0.51 -8.15
CA GLU A 13 -0.13 -0.43 -9.26
C GLU A 13 0.48 -1.75 -8.79
N PHE A 14 1.27 -1.71 -7.71
CA PHE A 14 1.83 -2.92 -7.11
C PHE A 14 0.76 -3.77 -6.44
N PHE A 15 -0.16 -3.16 -5.67
CA PHE A 15 -1.23 -3.87 -5.00
C PHE A 15 -2.09 -4.72 -5.94
N LYS A 16 -2.39 -4.21 -7.14
CA LYS A 16 -3.15 -4.93 -8.19
C LYS A 16 -2.51 -6.26 -8.61
N GLN A 17 -1.21 -6.45 -8.39
CA GLN A 17 -0.47 -7.68 -8.71
C GLN A 17 -0.48 -8.69 -7.56
N ILE A 18 -1.02 -8.31 -6.40
CA ILE A 18 -1.10 -9.14 -5.19
C ILE A 18 -2.50 -9.75 -5.13
N SER A 19 -2.56 -11.08 -4.99
CA SER A 19 -3.81 -11.81 -4.83
C SER A 19 -4.54 -11.41 -3.54
N ASP A 20 -5.86 -11.43 -3.59
CA ASP A 20 -6.74 -11.23 -2.43
C ASP A 20 -6.37 -12.18 -1.29
N LYS A 21 -6.51 -11.70 -0.04
CA LYS A 21 -6.37 -12.52 1.18
C LYS A 21 -5.11 -13.39 1.20
N SER A 22 -3.98 -12.85 0.75
CA SER A 22 -2.72 -13.57 0.61
C SER A 22 -1.62 -13.11 1.57
N VAL A 23 -1.83 -11.99 2.27
CA VAL A 23 -0.86 -11.39 3.21
C VAL A 23 -1.35 -11.53 4.64
N ASP A 24 -0.47 -11.97 5.54
CA ASP A 24 -0.76 -12.15 6.97
C ASP A 24 -0.58 -10.86 7.80
N LEU A 25 0.40 -10.03 7.43
CA LEU A 25 0.74 -8.78 8.14
C LEU A 25 1.20 -7.72 7.14
N ILE A 26 0.68 -6.50 7.30
CA ILE A 26 1.19 -5.30 6.64
C ILE A 26 1.81 -4.42 7.70
N VAL A 27 3.09 -4.08 7.52
CA VAL A 27 3.76 -3.01 8.26
C VAL A 27 4.03 -1.89 7.26
N THR A 28 3.59 -0.69 7.57
CA THR A 28 3.61 0.43 6.63
C THR A 28 4.01 1.73 7.34
N ASP A 29 4.69 2.59 6.60
CA ASP A 29 5.04 3.97 6.94
C ASP A 29 4.61 4.85 5.75
N PRO A 30 3.29 5.09 5.60
CA PRO A 30 2.73 5.74 4.42
C PRO A 30 2.88 7.27 4.53
N PRO A 31 2.56 8.00 3.45
CA PRO A 31 2.42 9.44 3.52
C PRO A 31 1.42 9.90 4.60
N TYR A 32 1.81 10.90 5.39
CA TYR A 32 1.04 11.48 6.50
C TYR A 32 0.46 12.86 6.19
N ASN A 33 0.51 13.29 4.93
CA ASN A 33 0.06 14.62 4.50
C ASN A 33 0.82 15.78 5.16
N SER A 34 2.10 15.59 5.49
CA SER A 34 2.96 16.70 5.95
C SER A 34 3.45 17.57 4.79
N ASN A 35 3.87 18.78 5.12
CA ASN A 35 4.43 19.73 4.16
C ASN A 35 5.97 19.63 4.04
N LEU A 36 6.59 18.61 4.62
CA LEU A 36 8.06 18.51 4.68
C LEU A 36 8.67 18.08 3.35
N ILE A 37 7.98 17.22 2.59
CA ILE A 37 8.49 16.62 1.35
C ILE A 37 7.36 16.47 0.32
N LYS A 38 7.71 16.62 -0.96
CA LYS A 38 6.75 16.72 -2.06
C LYS A 38 5.80 15.51 -2.18
N TRP A 39 6.30 14.31 -1.92
CA TRP A 39 5.52 13.08 -2.09
C TRP A 39 4.55 12.81 -0.96
N ASP A 40 4.72 13.48 0.18
CA ASP A 40 3.96 13.21 1.40
C ASP A 40 2.55 13.82 1.36
N LYS A 41 2.34 14.79 0.47
CA LYS A 41 1.04 15.42 0.27
C LYS A 41 0.15 14.54 -0.60
N LYS A 42 -0.76 13.80 0.02
CA LYS A 42 -1.78 12.96 -0.64
C LYS A 42 -3.19 13.45 -0.30
N ASP A 43 -4.11 13.28 -1.22
CA ASP A 43 -5.53 13.57 -0.94
C ASP A 43 -6.20 12.40 -0.22
N ASN A 44 -7.42 12.64 0.26
CA ASN A 44 -8.21 11.63 0.95
C ASN A 44 -8.55 10.45 0.02
N GLU A 45 -8.68 10.68 -1.28
CA GLU A 45 -8.97 9.64 -2.27
C GLU A 45 -7.81 8.65 -2.38
N TRP A 46 -6.58 9.14 -2.45
CA TRP A 46 -5.39 8.32 -2.45
C TRP A 46 -5.25 7.55 -1.13
N GLN A 47 -5.48 8.21 0.01
CA GLN A 47 -5.42 7.58 1.33
C GLN A 47 -6.39 6.40 1.45
N LEU A 48 -7.64 6.58 1.00
CA LEU A 48 -8.63 5.51 1.00
C LEU A 48 -8.29 4.40 0.00
N SER A 49 -7.74 4.75 -1.16
CA SER A 49 -7.41 3.79 -2.22
C SER A 49 -6.37 2.77 -1.77
N TRP A 50 -5.26 3.20 -1.18
CA TRP A 50 -4.23 2.26 -0.72
C TRP A 50 -4.69 1.46 0.51
N LEU A 51 -5.49 2.06 1.40
CA LEU A 51 -6.07 1.36 2.56
C LEU A 51 -7.04 0.25 2.13
N ASN A 52 -7.87 0.51 1.13
CA ASN A 52 -8.80 -0.49 0.58
C ASN A 52 -8.05 -1.66 -0.06
N GLU A 53 -6.99 -1.37 -0.82
CA GLU A 53 -6.14 -2.41 -1.40
C GLU A 53 -5.37 -3.20 -0.33
N ALA A 54 -4.83 -2.51 0.69
CA ALA A 54 -4.19 -3.15 1.83
C ALA A 54 -5.16 -4.10 2.54
N TYR A 55 -6.42 -3.68 2.74
CA TYR A 55 -7.46 -4.53 3.30
C TYR A 55 -7.81 -5.72 2.39
N ARG A 56 -7.95 -5.52 1.07
CA ARG A 56 -8.25 -6.59 0.10
C ARG A 56 -7.24 -7.74 0.16
N ILE A 57 -5.95 -7.42 0.28
CA ILE A 57 -4.88 -8.42 0.26
C ILE A 57 -4.66 -9.09 1.62
N LEU A 58 -5.14 -8.50 2.72
CA LEU A 58 -5.04 -9.07 4.05
C LEU A 58 -5.95 -10.29 4.19
N LYS A 59 -5.44 -11.35 4.81
CA LYS A 59 -6.24 -12.51 5.20
C LYS A 59 -7.31 -12.09 6.24
N PRO A 60 -8.50 -12.71 6.23
CA PRO A 60 -9.44 -12.56 7.33
C PRO A 60 -8.81 -13.05 8.63
N GLY A 61 -9.11 -12.35 9.74
CA GLY A 61 -8.73 -12.75 11.09
C GLY A 61 -9.57 -13.91 11.61
#